data_AF-A0A645HS73-F1
#
_entry.id   AF-A0A645HS73-F1
#
_cell.length_a   1.000
_cell.length_b   1.000
_cell.length_c   1.000
_cell.angle_alpha   90.00
_cell.angle_beta   90.00
_cell.angle_gamma   90.00
#
_symmetry.space_group_name_H-M   'P 1'
#
loop_
_entity.id
_entity.type
_entity.pdbx_description
1 polymer ?
#
loop_
_entity_poly.entity_id
_entity_poly.type
_entity_poly.pdbx_seq_one_letter_code
_entity_poly.pdbx_strand_id
1 'polypeptide(L)'
;MSYPMFPAIQPPAFPADDLFPDNKISSPTDGGYTVSRPRYTRTQMGGAYTWPAMPHADYQQFKAFVQANYAHIFVWTDPITSRQVNMQFTAVPKASMVSPGFWHVEIAIMEA
;
A
#
# COMPACT_ATOMS: atom_id res chain seq x y z
N MET A 1 19.63 9.15 -4.82
CA MET A 1 19.45 7.68 -4.82
C MET A 1 18.24 7.38 -5.68
N SER A 2 18.31 6.36 -6.55
CA SER A 2 17.18 5.95 -7.39
C SER A 2 16.45 4.80 -6.71
N TYR A 3 15.13 4.92 -6.53
CA TYR A 3 14.32 3.84 -5.94
C TYR A 3 13.90 2.83 -7.01
N PRO A 4 13.77 1.53 -6.67
CA PRO A 4 13.23 0.53 -7.58
C PRO A 4 11.80 0.88 -7.99
N MET A 5 11.44 0.62 -9.24
CA MET A 5 10.08 0.82 -9.75
C MET A 5 9.23 -0.42 -9.44
N PHE A 6 8.00 -0.24 -8.99
CA PHE A 6 7.02 -1.32 -8.87
C PHE A 6 6.84 -2.00 -10.24
N PRO A 7 6.79 -3.35 -10.31
CA PRO A 7 6.78 -4.04 -11.60
C PRO A 7 5.56 -3.67 -12.43
N ALA A 8 5.74 -3.64 -13.75
CA ALA A 8 4.66 -3.36 -14.72
C ALA A 8 3.75 -4.59 -14.90
N ILE A 9 2.98 -4.90 -13.86
CA ILE A 9 1.96 -5.94 -13.82
C ILE A 9 0.57 -5.36 -14.10
N GLN A 10 -0.45 -6.22 -14.23
CA GLN A 10 -1.83 -5.75 -14.36
C GLN A 10 -2.20 -4.75 -13.23
N PRO A 11 -3.02 -3.73 -13.49
CA PRO A 11 -3.49 -2.82 -12.45
C PRO A 11 -4.34 -3.55 -11.41
N PRO A 12 -4.38 -3.05 -10.16
CA PRO A 12 -5.25 -3.61 -9.13
C PRO A 12 -6.73 -3.46 -9.51
N ALA A 13 -7.57 -4.32 -8.95
CA ALA A 13 -9.01 -4.22 -9.10
C ALA A 13 -9.56 -3.07 -8.25
N PHE A 14 -10.75 -2.61 -8.64
CA PHE A 14 -11.52 -1.61 -7.89
C PHE A 14 -12.64 -2.30 -7.08
N PRO A 15 -13.04 -1.75 -5.92
CA PRO A 15 -12.59 -0.47 -5.34
C PRO A 15 -11.15 -0.55 -4.79
N ALA A 16 -10.45 0.58 -4.84
CA ALA A 16 -9.19 0.78 -4.13
C ALA A 16 -9.48 1.65 -2.91
N ASP A 17 -8.98 1.24 -1.74
CA ASP A 17 -9.26 1.94 -0.49
C ASP A 17 -8.09 2.85 -0.13
N ASP A 18 -8.41 4.11 0.19
CA ASP A 18 -7.44 5.04 0.76
C ASP A 18 -7.16 4.68 2.22
N LEU A 19 -5.89 4.56 2.56
CA LEU A 19 -5.44 4.36 3.94
C LEU A 19 -5.03 5.71 4.55
N PHE A 20 -5.85 6.20 5.47
CA PHE A 20 -5.54 7.36 6.30
C PHE A 20 -5.01 6.89 7.65
N PRO A 21 -3.70 7.05 7.95
CA PRO A 21 -3.17 6.69 9.25
C PRO A 21 -3.80 7.58 10.33
N ASP A 22 -3.99 7.01 11.52
CA ASP A 22 -4.38 7.82 12.67
C ASP A 22 -3.21 8.72 13.09
N ASN A 23 -3.29 9.97 12.68
CA ASN A 23 -2.36 11.03 13.05
C ASN A 23 -2.89 11.85 14.24
N LYS A 24 -3.89 11.39 14.99
CA LYS A 24 -4.48 12.15 16.10
C LYS A 24 -3.87 11.73 17.45
N ILE A 25 -3.55 12.72 18.27
CA ILE A 25 -3.35 12.55 19.72
C ILE A 25 -4.57 13.14 20.40
N SER A 26 -5.18 12.37 21.31
CA SER A 26 -6.40 12.74 22.01
C SER A 26 -6.23 12.52 23.50
N SER A 27 -6.63 13.49 24.32
CA SER A 27 -6.55 13.40 25.78
C SER A 27 -7.88 13.83 26.42
N PRO A 28 -8.51 12.98 27.24
CA PRO A 28 -9.69 13.37 27.99
C PRO A 28 -9.32 14.32 29.14
N THR A 29 -10.27 15.14 29.54
CA THR A 29 -10.16 16.06 30.67
C THR A 29 -11.32 15.85 31.64
N ASP A 30 -11.14 16.24 32.90
CA ASP A 30 -12.06 15.96 34.01
C ASP A 30 -13.50 16.48 33.81
N GLY A 31 -13.69 17.46 32.91
CA GLY A 31 -15.01 18.01 32.54
C GLY A 31 -15.72 17.28 31.40
N GLY A 32 -15.21 16.13 30.93
CA GLY A 32 -15.75 15.41 29.76
C GLY A 32 -15.32 16.00 28.41
N TYR A 33 -14.50 17.06 28.40
CA TYR A 33 -13.92 17.59 27.17
C TYR A 33 -12.76 16.71 26.69
N THR A 34 -12.55 16.71 25.38
CA THR A 34 -11.40 16.05 24.75
C THR A 34 -10.56 17.08 24.02
N VAL A 35 -9.28 17.20 24.39
CA VAL A 35 -8.32 18.02 23.66
C VAL A 35 -7.60 17.12 22.66
N SER A 36 -7.56 17.52 21.39
CA SER A 36 -6.84 16.76 20.37
C SER A 36 -5.96 17.63 19.49
N ARG A 37 -4.85 17.04 19.03
CA ARG A 37 -3.92 17.65 18.07
C ARG A 37 -3.36 16.59 17.12
N PRO A 38 -2.88 16.98 15.93
CA PRO A 38 -2.09 16.08 15.08
C PRO A 38 -0.78 15.65 15.77
N ARG A 39 -0.35 14.41 15.57
CA ARG A 39 0.95 13.89 16.02
C ARG A 39 2.08 14.43 15.14
N TYR A 40 1.85 14.51 13.84
CA TYR A 40 2.78 14.99 12.83
C TYR A 40 2.15 16.09 11.97
N THR A 41 2.98 16.99 11.44
CA THR A 41 2.54 18.08 10.55
C THR A 41 2.09 17.57 9.18
N ARG A 42 2.74 16.50 8.67
CA ARG A 42 2.36 15.81 7.43
C ARG A 42 1.64 14.51 7.79
N THR A 43 0.49 14.29 7.17
CA THR A 43 -0.17 12.98 7.14
C THR A 43 0.32 12.23 5.91
N GLN A 44 0.93 11.07 6.10
CA GLN A 44 1.27 10.15 5.01
C GLN A 44 -0.03 9.53 4.48
N MET A 45 -0.21 9.50 3.17
CA MET A 45 -1.32 8.78 2.56
C MET A 45 -0.87 7.38 2.17
N GLY A 46 -1.78 6.41 2.21
CA GLY A 46 -1.54 5.07 1.70
C GLY A 46 -2.72 4.53 0.93
N GLY A 47 -2.59 3.30 0.46
CA GLY A 47 -3.64 2.58 -0.24
C GLY A 47 -3.59 1.09 0.03
N ALA A 48 -4.76 0.47 0.08
CA ALA A 48 -4.92 -0.98 0.03
C ALA A 48 -5.34 -1.38 -1.39
N TYR A 49 -4.58 -2.29 -1.99
CA TYR A 49 -4.78 -2.72 -3.36
C TYR A 49 -4.90 -4.24 -3.43
N THR A 50 -5.87 -4.69 -4.24
CA THR A 50 -6.20 -6.10 -4.38
C THR A 50 -6.24 -6.50 -5.84
N TRP A 51 -5.69 -7.68 -6.14
CA TRP A 51 -5.81 -8.33 -7.43
C TRP A 51 -6.54 -9.66 -7.24
N PRO A 52 -7.83 -9.77 -7.54
CA PRO A 52 -8.61 -11.00 -7.31
C PRO A 52 -8.16 -12.17 -8.18
N ALA A 53 -7.65 -11.88 -9.38
CA ALA A 53 -7.15 -12.87 -10.32
C ALA A 53 -5.95 -12.32 -11.11
N MET A 54 -4.77 -12.35 -10.49
CA MET A 54 -3.48 -12.01 -11.11
C MET A 54 -2.94 -13.20 -11.91
N PRO A 55 -2.61 -13.04 -13.20
CA PRO A 55 -1.94 -14.07 -13.99
C PRO A 55 -0.63 -14.53 -13.33
N HIS A 56 -0.29 -15.81 -13.48
CA HIS A 56 0.89 -16.36 -12.83
C HIS A 56 2.20 -15.67 -13.23
N ALA A 57 2.31 -15.21 -14.48
CA ALA A 57 3.49 -14.46 -14.95
C ALA A 57 3.69 -13.16 -14.16
N ASP A 58 2.63 -12.38 -13.97
CA ASP A 58 2.62 -11.15 -13.18
C ASP A 58 2.92 -11.45 -11.71
N TYR A 59 2.33 -12.52 -11.17
CA TYR A 59 2.61 -12.96 -9.81
C TYR A 59 4.09 -13.29 -9.58
N GLN A 60 4.76 -13.92 -10.54
CA GLN A 60 6.20 -14.20 -10.44
C GLN A 60 7.03 -12.91 -10.37
N GLN A 61 6.68 -11.90 -11.18
CA GLN A 61 7.33 -10.59 -11.14
C GLN A 61 7.09 -9.88 -9.81
N PHE A 62 5.83 -9.86 -9.35
CA PHE A 62 5.44 -9.32 -8.05
C PHE A 62 6.19 -10.00 -6.90
N LYS A 63 6.25 -11.33 -6.90
CA LYS A 63 6.93 -12.12 -5.87
C LYS A 63 8.42 -11.79 -5.81
N ALA A 64 9.09 -11.75 -6.97
CA ALA A 64 10.52 -11.39 -7.05
C ALA A 64 10.76 -9.96 -6.53
N PHE A 65 9.88 -9.03 -6.89
CA PHE A 65 9.95 -7.65 -6.42
C PHE A 65 9.81 -7.53 -4.90
N VAL A 66 8.80 -8.17 -4.31
CA VAL A 66 8.57 -8.16 -2.86
C VAL A 66 9.76 -8.79 -2.12
N GLN A 67 10.28 -9.91 -2.59
CA GLN A 67 11.43 -10.57 -1.97
C GLN A 67 12.67 -9.67 -1.93
N ALA A 68 12.89 -8.85 -2.95
CA ALA A 68 14.04 -7.94 -3.02
C ALA A 68 13.82 -6.61 -2.28
N ASN A 69 12.57 -6.15 -2.13
CA ASN A 69 12.26 -4.77 -1.74
C ASN A 69 11.25 -4.62 -0.59
N TYR A 70 10.92 -5.70 0.13
CA TYR A 70 9.89 -5.67 1.18
C TYR A 70 10.08 -4.56 2.22
N ALA A 71 11.32 -4.26 2.61
CA ALA A 71 11.65 -3.24 3.59
C ALA A 71 12.19 -1.93 2.96
N HIS A 72 12.08 -1.77 1.64
CA HIS A 72 12.65 -0.64 0.91
C HIS A 72 11.56 0.28 0.37
N ILE A 73 11.94 1.54 0.14
CA ILE A 73 11.12 2.49 -0.60
C ILE A 73 11.18 2.14 -2.08
N PHE A 74 10.03 2.19 -2.75
CA PHE A 74 9.91 1.99 -4.19
C PHE A 74 9.00 3.03 -4.82
N VAL A 75 9.10 3.18 -6.14
CA VAL A 75 8.23 4.06 -6.91
C VAL A 75 6.97 3.28 -7.31
N TRP A 76 5.82 3.74 -6.83
CA TRP A 76 4.50 3.27 -7.22
C TRP A 76 3.92 4.23 -8.25
N THR A 77 3.31 3.70 -9.31
CA THR A 77 2.52 4.51 -10.24
C THR A 77 1.05 4.31 -9.90
N ASP A 78 0.38 5.39 -9.49
CA ASP A 78 -1.03 5.34 -9.18
C ASP A 78 -1.84 5.01 -10.46
N PRO A 79 -2.65 3.94 -10.47
CA PRO A 79 -3.44 3.53 -11.63
C PRO A 79 -4.52 4.55 -12.03
N ILE A 80 -4.94 5.46 -11.14
CA ILE A 80 -5.98 6.46 -11.42
C ILE A 80 -5.35 7.73 -11.99
N THR A 81 -4.34 8.27 -11.31
CA THR A 81 -3.76 9.58 -11.66
C THR A 81 -2.53 9.49 -12.55
N SER A 82 -2.00 8.28 -12.78
CA SER A 82 -0.70 8.04 -13.42
C SER A 82 0.48 8.72 -12.72
N ARG A 83 0.29 9.21 -11.50
CA ARG A 83 1.33 9.91 -10.74
C ARG A 83 2.26 8.91 -10.09
N GLN A 84 3.56 9.19 -10.16
CA GLN A 84 4.58 8.42 -9.45
C GLN A 84 4.73 8.95 -8.02
N VAL A 85 4.67 8.04 -7.05
CA VAL A 85 4.81 8.33 -5.62
C VAL A 85 5.75 7.32 -4.98
N ASN A 86 6.57 7.78 -4.05
CA ASN A 86 7.47 6.91 -3.29
C ASN A 86 6.68 6.25 -2.15
N MET A 87 6.62 4.93 -2.17
CA MET A 87 5.81 4.12 -1.27
C MET A 87 6.67 3.04 -0.59
N GLN A 88 6.17 2.51 0.52
CA GLN A 88 6.70 1.35 1.24
C GLN A 88 5.57 0.43 1.68
N PHE A 89 5.85 -0.86 1.90
CA PHE A 89 4.86 -1.80 2.42
C PHE A 89 4.61 -1.54 3.91
N THR A 90 3.34 -1.45 4.31
CA THR A 90 2.93 -1.31 5.72
C THR A 90 2.48 -2.62 6.35
N ALA A 91 2.05 -3.56 5.53
CA ALA A 91 1.71 -4.92 5.94
C ALA A 91 2.38 -5.93 5.02
N VAL A 92 2.55 -7.15 5.54
CA VAL A 92 3.05 -8.28 4.75
C VAL A 92 2.11 -8.52 3.56
N PRO A 93 2.61 -8.44 2.31
CA PRO A 93 1.81 -8.80 1.14
C PRO A 93 1.27 -10.22 1.24
N LYS A 94 -0.01 -10.40 0.93
CA LYS A 94 -0.65 -11.72 0.94
C LYS A 94 -0.86 -12.18 -0.48
N ALA A 95 -0.62 -13.48 -0.71
CA ALA A 95 -0.89 -14.12 -1.99
C ALA A 95 -1.47 -15.51 -1.77
N SER A 96 -2.53 -15.84 -2.50
CA SER A 96 -3.17 -17.15 -2.48
C SER A 96 -3.58 -17.56 -3.89
N MET A 97 -3.49 -18.84 -4.22
CA MET A 97 -3.89 -19.34 -5.54
C MET A 97 -5.41 -19.51 -5.58
N VAL A 98 -6.09 -18.85 -6.52
CA VAL A 98 -7.56 -18.91 -6.65
C VAL A 98 -7.98 -19.99 -7.63
N SER A 99 -7.24 -20.11 -8.73
CA SER A 99 -7.44 -21.13 -9.76
C SER A 99 -6.11 -21.42 -10.46
N PRO A 100 -6.00 -22.52 -11.24
CA PRO A 100 -4.78 -22.81 -11.99
C PRO A 100 -4.34 -21.62 -12.84
N GLY A 101 -3.15 -21.08 -12.55
CA GLY A 101 -2.60 -19.92 -13.25
C GLY A 101 -3.02 -18.54 -12.74
N PHE A 102 -3.90 -18.45 -11.73
CA PHE A 102 -4.37 -17.16 -11.18
C PHE A 102 -4.20 -17.06 -9.66
N TRP A 103 -3.80 -15.87 -9.21
CA TRP A 103 -3.46 -15.55 -7.84
C TRP A 103 -4.30 -14.39 -7.31
N HIS A 104 -4.83 -14.53 -6.10
CA HIS A 104 -5.35 -13.43 -5.34
C HIS A 104 -4.21 -12.79 -4.56
N VAL A 105 -3.97 -11.50 -4.78
CA VAL A 105 -2.90 -10.74 -4.13
C VAL A 105 -3.49 -9.52 -3.42
N GLU A 106 -3.06 -9.27 -2.19
CA GLU A 106 -3.41 -8.09 -1.40
C GLU A 106 -2.14 -7.40 -0.91
N ILE A 107 -2.08 -6.08 -1.06
CA ILE A 107 -1.01 -5.25 -0.51
C ILE A 107 -1.59 -4.04 0.22
N ALA A 108 -0.83 -3.59 1.23
CA ALA A 108 -1.03 -2.28 1.85
C ALA A 108 0.28 -1.50 1.71
N ILE A 109 0.21 -0.33 1.09
CA ILE A 109 1.35 0.54 0.85
C ILE A 109 1.08 1.94 1.37
N MET A 110 2.13 2.67 1.71
CA MET A 110 2.04 4.01 2.28
C MET A 110 3.21 4.86 1.85
N GLU A 111 2.97 6.17 1.74
CA GLU A 111 4.00 7.14 1.43
C GLU A 111 5.17 7.06 2.41
N ALA A 112 6.37 7.03 1.86
CA ALA A 112 7.62 7.12 2.62
C ALA A 112 7.88 8.56 3.12
#